data_AF-A0A7I9Z0F9-F1
#
_entry.id   AF-A0A7I9Z0F9-F1
#
_cell.length_a   1.000
_cell.length_b   1.000
_cell.length_c   1.000
_cell.angle_alpha   90.00
_cell.angle_beta   90.00
_cell.angle_gamma   90.00
#
_symmetry.space_group_name_H-M   'P 1'
#
loop_
_entity.id
_entity.type
_entity.pdbx_description
1 polymer ?
#
loop_
_entity_poly.entity_id
_entity_poly.type
_entity_poly.pdbx_seq_one_letter_code
_entity_poly.pdbx_strand_id
1 'polypeptide(L)' 'MVVVGADVHKRTHTFVAVDEVGRKIGEKTVKAIAAGHAEAVMWVRGALRRAGGVGDRGLPAPVGAVGT' A
#
# COMPACT_ATOMS: atom_id res chain seq x y z
N MET A 1 6.80 5.05 8.44
CA MET A 1 5.43 4.84 7.90
C MET A 1 5.48 4.70 6.37
N VAL A 2 4.50 4.02 5.73
CA VAL A 2 4.37 3.99 4.26
C VAL A 2 2.99 4.54 3.86
N VAL A 3 2.98 5.49 2.93
CA VAL A 3 1.75 6.03 2.32
C VAL A 3 1.65 5.54 0.88
N VAL A 4 0.45 5.13 0.45
CA VAL A 4 0.20 4.74 -0.94
C VAL A 4 -0.75 5.75 -1.58
N GLY A 5 -0.23 6.54 -2.52
CA GLY A 5 -1.05 7.39 -3.38
C GLY A 5 -1.62 6.60 -4.54
N ALA A 6 -2.82 6.97 -5.01
CA ALA A 6 -3.47 6.36 -6.15
C ALA A 6 -3.89 7.44 -7.15
N ASP A 7 -3.43 7.28 -8.39
CA ASP A 7 -3.92 8.01 -9.55
C ASP A 7 -4.86 7.10 -10.35
N VAL A 8 -6.15 7.47 -10.37
CA VAL A 8 -7.22 6.61 -10.89
C VAL A 8 -7.78 7.12 -12.22
N HIS A 9 -7.43 6.44 -13.31
CA HIS A 9 -7.96 6.71 -14.65
C HIS A 9 -8.89 5.59 -15.14
N LYS A 10 -9.73 5.90 -16.14
CA LYS A 10 -10.77 4.99 -16.68
C LYS A 10 -10.28 3.59 -17.07
N ARG A 11 -9.04 3.46 -17.52
CA ARG A 11 -8.48 2.18 -18.02
C ARG A 11 -7.38 1.62 -17.13
N THR A 12 -6.76 2.46 -16.33
CA THR A 12 -5.56 2.13 -15.56
C THR A 12 -5.54 2.90 -14.26
N HIS A 13 -5.08 2.26 -13.19
CA HIS A 13 -4.79 2.93 -11.93
C HIS A 13 -3.29 2.81 -11.66
N THR A 14 -2.65 3.90 -11.26
CA THR A 14 -1.25 3.93 -10.88
C THR A 14 -1.15 4.17 -9.39
N PHE A 15 -0.43 3.30 -8.69
CA PHE A 15 -0.18 3.39 -7.27
C PHE A 15 1.27 3.72 -7.02
N VAL A 16 1.54 4.64 -6.09
CA VAL A 16 2.90 5.02 -5.69
C VAL A 16 3.03 4.87 -4.19
N ALA A 17 4.00 4.08 -3.73
CA ALA A 17 4.33 3.93 -2.33
C ALA A 17 5.46 4.91 -1.98
N VAL A 18 5.27 5.69 -0.91
CA VAL A 18 6.25 6.65 -0.39
C VAL A 18 6.51 6.42 1.09
N ASP A 19 7.69 6.81 1.57
CA ASP A 19 7.98 6.88 3.00
C ASP A 19 7.41 8.17 3.63
N GLU A 20 7.68 8.37 4.92
CA GLU A 20 7.19 9.52 5.69
C GLU A 20 7.74 10.87 5.26
N VAL A 21 8.87 10.92 4.56
CA VAL A 21 9.42 12.15 3.97
C VAL A 21 8.99 12.34 2.51
N GLY A 22 8.11 11.47 2.00
CA GLY A 22 7.60 11.53 0.63
C GLY A 22 8.54 10.91 -0.41
N ARG A 23 9.59 10.19 0.01
CA ARG A 23 10.50 9.51 -0.94
C ARG A 23 9.80 8.30 -1.55
N LYS A 24 9.81 8.21 -2.89
CA LYS A 24 9.26 7.08 -3.63
C LYS A 24 10.02 5.78 -3.34
N ILE A 25 9.28 4.79 -2.84
CA ILE A 25 9.75 3.42 -2.56
C ILE A 25 9.42 2.50 -3.74
N GLY A 26 8.32 2.77 -4.45
CA GLY A 26 7.94 2.00 -5.63
C GLY A 26 6.66 2.51 -6.28
N GLU A 27 6.37 1.96 -7.45
CA GLU A 27 5.17 2.27 -8.23
C GLU A 27 4.65 1.02 -8.92
N LYS A 28 3.33 0.98 -9.14
CA LYS A 28 2.65 -0.09 -9.88
C LYS A 28 1.44 0.48 -10.61
N THR A 29 1.41 0.30 -11.93
CA THR A 29 0.22 0.53 -12.75
C THR A 29 -0.49 -0.79 -13.00
N VAL A 30 -1.82 -0.78 -12.86
CA VAL A 30 -2.70 -1.93 -13.09
C VAL A 30 -3.87 -1.53 -13.98
N LYS A 31 -4.53 -2.52 -14.59
CA LYS A 31 -5.81 -2.29 -15.26
C LYS A 31 -6.88 -1.89 -14.24
N ALA A 32 -7.78 -0.99 -14.63
CA ALA A 32 -8.91 -0.55 -13.78
C ALA A 32 -10.04 -1.60 -13.73
N ILE A 33 -9.70 -2.84 -13.36
CA ILE A 33 -10.60 -3.98 -13.24
C ILE A 33 -10.24 -4.76 -11.97
N ALA A 34 -11.17 -5.59 -11.47
CA ALA A 34 -11.02 -6.32 -10.21
C ALA A 34 -9.69 -7.10 -10.09
N ALA A 35 -9.26 -7.78 -11.16
CA ALA A 35 -7.98 -8.48 -11.18
C ALA A 35 -6.78 -7.52 -10.99
N GLY A 36 -6.82 -6.34 -11.61
CA GLY A 36 -5.80 -5.32 -11.43
C GLY A 36 -5.80 -4.73 -10.02
N HIS A 37 -6.98 -4.54 -9.40
CA HIS A 37 -7.05 -4.13 -7.99
C HIS A 37 -6.44 -5.18 -7.06
N ALA A 38 -6.68 -6.47 -7.32
CA ALA A 38 -6.07 -7.56 -6.54
C ALA A 38 -4.53 -7.55 -6.68
N GLU A 39 -4.01 -7.33 -7.89
CA GLU A 39 -2.56 -7.14 -8.10
C GLU A 39 -2.01 -5.96 -7.30
N ALA A 40 -2.71 -4.83 -7.27
CA ALA A 40 -2.29 -3.65 -6.52
C ALA A 40 -2.20 -3.94 -5.01
N VAL A 41 -3.20 -4.63 -4.44
CA VAL A 41 -3.18 -5.03 -3.01
C VAL A 41 -2.01 -5.96 -2.71
N MET A 42 -1.76 -6.96 -3.57
CA MET A 42 -0.63 -7.89 -3.39
C MET A 42 0.72 -7.19 -3.50
N TRP A 43 0.83 -6.23 -4.41
CA TRP A 43 2.02 -5.39 -4.55
C TRP A 43 2.27 -4.54 -3.29
N VAL A 44 1.25 -3.85 -2.76
CA VAL A 44 1.38 -3.05 -1.52
C VAL A 44 1.79 -3.93 -0.34
N ARG A 45 1.18 -5.11 -0.17
CA ARG A 45 1.58 -6.07 0.87
C ARG A 45 3.07 -6.44 0.79
N GLY A 46 3.60 -6.60 -0.43
CA GLY A 46 5.03 -6.81 -0.65
C GLY A 46 5.89 -5.58 -0.31
N ALA A 47 5.43 -4.39 -0.64
CA ALA A 47 6.12 -3.14 -0.30
C ALA A 47 6.19 -2.92 1.22
N LEU A 48 5.09 -3.19 1.94
CA LEU A 48 5.04 -3.10 3.40
C LEU A 48 6.01 -4.08 4.08
N ARG A 49 6.13 -5.32 3.57
CA ARG A 49 7.12 -6.28 4.08
C ARG A 49 8.56 -5.79 3.95
N ARG A 50 8.89 -5.12 2.85
CA ARG A 50 10.24 -4.55 2.62
C ARG A 50 10.51 -3.30 3.46
N ALA A 51 9.47 -2.53 3.76
CA ALA A 51 9.57 -1.34 4.61
C ALA A 51 9.66 -1.68 6.11
N GLY A 52 9.27 -2.90 6.52
CA GLY A 52 9.29 -3.38 7.91
C GLY A 52 10.67 -3.59 8.56
N GLY A 53 11.75 -3.03 7.99
CA GLY A 53 13.09 -3.06 8.58
C GLY A 53 13.41 -1.89 9.51
N VAL A 54 12.54 -0.89 9.64
CA VAL A 54 12.74 0.27 10.52
C VAL A 54 11.41 0.64 11.21
N GLY A 55 11.32 0.34 12.50
CA GLY A 55 10.44 1.04 13.44
C GLY A 55 9.01 0.50 13.59
N ASP A 56 8.87 -0.52 14.44
CA ASP A 56 7.64 -0.93 15.15
C ASP A 56 7.11 0.16 16.14
N ARG A 57 7.13 1.44 15.74
CA ARG A 57 6.61 2.55 16.54
C ARG A 57 5.45 3.20 15.81
N GLY A 58 4.25 2.66 16.00
CA GLY A 58 3.04 3.46 15.84
C GLY A 58 1.98 2.97 14.84
N LEU A 59 1.93 1.69 14.46
CA LEU A 59 0.67 1.19 13.92
C LEU A 59 -0.30 0.95 15.10
N PRO A 60 -1.46 1.62 15.19
CA PRO A 60 -2.48 1.20 16.14
C PRO A 60 -2.87 -0.25 15.79
N ALA A 61 -3.01 -1.08 16.82
CA ALA A 61 -3.45 -2.46 16.69
C ALA A 61 -4.69 -2.55 15.79
N PRO A 62 -4.84 -3.63 14.99
CA PRO A 62 -6.03 -3.80 14.16
C PRO A 62 -7.28 -3.68 15.04
N VAL A 63 -8.13 -2.70 14.73
CA VAL A 63 -9.46 -2.52 15.33
C VAL A 63 -10.26 -3.77 14.98
N GLY A 64 -10.36 -4.71 15.93
CA GLY A 64 -11.01 -6.00 15.71
C GLY A 64 -10.85 -7.03 16.82
N ALA A 65 -9.95 -6.82 17.80
CA ALA A 65 -9.85 -7.68 18.98
C ALA A 65 -10.67 -7.11 20.15
N VAL A 66 -12.00 -7.13 20.05
CA VAL A 66 -12.88 -7.08 21.23
C VAL A 66 -13.99 -8.12 21.04
N GLY A 67 -14.09 -9.06 21.98
CA GLY A 67 -15.20 -10.00 22.09
C GLY A 67 -14.91 -11.43 21.62
N THR A 68 -14.31 -12.24 22.51
CA THR A 68 -14.91 -13.45 23.10
C THR A 68 -14.23 -13.73 24.42
#